data_AF-A0A1M5BIX3-F1
#
_entry.id   AF-A0A1M5BIX3-F1
#
_cell.length_a   1.000
_cell.length_b   1.000
_cell.length_c   1.000
_cell.angle_alpha   90.00
_cell.angle_beta   90.00
_cell.angle_gamma   90.00
#
_symmetry.space_group_name_H-M   'P 1'
#
loop_
_entity.id
_entity.type
_entity.pdbx_description
1 polymer ?
#
loop_
_entity_poly.entity_id
_entity_poly.type
_entity_poly.pdbx_seq_one_letter_code
_entity_poly.pdbx_strand_id
1 'polypeptide(L)'
;MKYYQFELSIDLDYIYWTIGTMHRILNLLFYYEGFYMDLYCVRREEDEHTWILAESSEEFEGSHWLIVQCSERDRDEIEQAMRFWHKVLRLSGENSEFHMFERDFNKNDQPLRYQKLLTKYNKNWNEIIRVGKEMVPKR
;
A
#
# COMPACT_ATOMS: atom_id res chain seq x y z
N MET A 1 -12.50 15.67 -4.63
CA MET A 1 -11.37 15.42 -3.71
C MET A 1 -10.33 14.65 -4.47
N LYS A 2 -9.07 15.09 -4.47
CA LYS A 2 -7.98 14.41 -5.19
C LYS A 2 -7.38 13.32 -4.31
N TYR A 3 -7.00 12.23 -4.95
CA TYR A 3 -6.29 11.15 -4.29
C TYR A 3 -5.03 10.82 -5.06
N TYR A 4 -4.08 10.21 -4.37
CA TYR A 4 -2.78 9.89 -4.90
C TYR A 4 -2.51 8.43 -4.63
N GLN A 5 -2.11 7.70 -5.67
CA GLN A 5 -1.70 6.31 -5.56
C GLN A 5 -0.20 6.22 -5.77
N PHE A 6 0.47 5.55 -4.82
CA PHE A 6 1.89 5.28 -4.83
C PHE A 6 2.07 3.78 -4.94
N GLU A 7 2.91 3.34 -5.87
CA GLU A 7 3.24 1.94 -6.07
C GLU A 7 4.75 1.78 -5.93
N LEU A 8 5.17 0.83 -5.11
CA LEU A 8 6.57 0.49 -4.88
C LEU A 8 6.74 -1.01 -5.05
N SER A 9 7.60 -1.43 -5.98
CA SER A 9 8.07 -2.81 -5.98
C SER A 9 9.10 -3.00 -4.88
N ILE A 10 8.90 -4.06 -4.11
CA ILE A 10 9.59 -4.29 -2.86
C ILE A 10 9.91 -5.77 -2.73
N ASP A 11 11.05 -6.07 -2.12
CA ASP A 11 11.40 -7.42 -1.73
C ASP A 11 10.70 -7.79 -0.41
N LEU A 12 10.34 -9.07 -0.25
CA LEU A 12 9.61 -9.54 0.93
C LEU A 12 10.38 -9.34 2.24
N ASP A 13 11.71 -9.29 2.22
CA ASP A 13 12.50 -9.04 3.42
C ASP A 13 12.28 -7.62 3.97
N TYR A 14 11.88 -6.67 3.10
CA TYR A 14 11.71 -5.25 3.43
C TYR A 14 10.24 -4.85 3.62
N ILE A 15 9.31 -5.65 3.10
CA ILE A 15 7.89 -5.27 3.02
C ILE A 15 7.30 -4.88 4.37
N TYR A 16 7.69 -5.58 5.44
CA TYR A 16 7.20 -5.35 6.80
C TYR A 16 7.61 -3.98 7.33
N TRP A 17 8.82 -3.54 7.00
CA TRP A 17 9.36 -2.27 7.50
C TRP A 17 8.76 -1.11 6.73
N THR A 18 8.61 -1.29 5.41
CA THR A 18 7.99 -0.31 4.53
C THR A 18 6.51 -0.14 4.86
N ILE A 19 5.76 -1.24 5.01
CA ILE A 19 4.34 -1.18 5.35
C ILE A 19 4.12 -0.57 6.74
N GLY A 20 4.95 -0.92 7.73
CA GLY A 20 4.90 -0.32 9.07
C GLY A 20 5.12 1.20 9.05
N THR A 21 5.94 1.70 8.12
CA THR A 21 6.13 3.14 7.90
C THR A 21 4.84 3.79 7.39
N MET A 22 4.16 3.17 6.41
CA MET A 22 2.90 3.69 5.87
C MET A 22 1.79 3.69 6.92
N HIS A 23 1.70 2.63 7.72
CA HIS A 23 0.78 2.55 8.85
C HIS A 23 0.95 3.70 9.83
N ARG A 24 2.20 4.03 10.17
CA ARG A 24 2.51 5.13 11.09
C ARG A 24 2.08 6.48 10.52
N ILE A 25 2.34 6.74 9.24
CA ILE A 25 1.94 7.99 8.58
C ILE A 25 0.41 8.12 8.57
N LEU A 26 -0.30 7.04 8.22
CA LEU A 26 -1.76 7.06 8.19
C LEU A 26 -2.42 6.96 9.57
N ASN A 27 -1.63 6.82 10.65
CA ASN A 27 -2.07 6.57 12.03
C ASN A 27 -2.95 5.32 12.16
N LEU A 28 -2.65 4.25 11.42
CA LEU A 28 -3.42 3.00 11.42
C LEU A 28 -2.67 1.88 12.14
N LEU A 29 -3.36 1.15 13.01
CA LEU A 29 -2.86 -0.04 13.67
C LEU A 29 -2.42 -1.08 12.63
N PHE A 30 -1.20 -1.61 12.78
CA PHE A 30 -0.71 -2.66 11.92
C PHE A 30 -1.13 -4.05 12.44
N TYR A 31 -1.79 -4.82 11.57
CA TYR A 31 -2.31 -6.14 11.91
C TYR A 31 -1.38 -7.23 11.38
N TYR A 32 -0.36 -7.57 12.18
CA TYR A 32 0.65 -8.56 11.80
C TYR A 32 0.07 -9.92 11.40
N GLU A 33 -0.97 -10.38 12.10
CA GLU A 33 -1.63 -11.66 11.80
C GLU A 33 -2.26 -11.71 10.40
N GLY A 34 -2.70 -10.56 9.87
CA GLY A 34 -3.28 -10.48 8.53
C GLY A 34 -2.25 -10.43 7.41
N PHE A 35 -0.97 -10.27 7.74
CA PHE A 35 0.09 -10.10 6.76
C PHE A 35 0.40 -11.40 6.00
N TYR A 36 0.12 -12.57 6.57
CA TYR A 36 0.38 -13.88 5.94
C TYR A 36 -0.71 -14.35 4.97
N MET A 37 -1.67 -13.49 4.59
CA MET A 37 -2.82 -13.87 3.75
C MET A 37 -2.63 -13.60 2.24
N ASP A 38 -1.41 -13.71 1.73
CA ASP A 38 -0.95 -13.32 0.36
C ASP A 38 -1.08 -11.84 0.00
N LEU A 39 -2.23 -11.25 0.32
CA LEU A 39 -2.55 -9.85 0.16
C LEU A 39 -3.00 -9.32 1.51
N TYR A 40 -2.30 -8.29 1.96
CA TYR A 40 -2.67 -7.49 3.11
C TYR A 40 -3.36 -6.21 2.63
N CYS A 41 -4.49 -5.84 3.23
CA CYS A 41 -5.13 -4.55 2.96
C CYS A 41 -5.74 -3.93 4.21
N VAL A 42 -5.46 -2.65 4.43
CA VAL A 42 -6.12 -1.84 5.45
C VAL A 42 -6.61 -0.53 4.86
N ARG A 43 -7.81 -0.12 5.25
CA ARG A 43 -8.44 1.14 4.84
C ARG A 43 -8.78 1.97 6.05
N ARG A 44 -8.63 3.29 5.96
CA ARG A 44 -9.05 4.24 7.00
C ARG A 44 -10.58 4.17 7.18
N GLU A 45 -11.06 4.31 8.42
CA GLU A 45 -12.51 4.18 8.72
C GLU A 45 -13.31 5.36 8.17
N GLU A 46 -12.79 6.58 8.35
CA GLU A 46 -13.42 7.82 7.95
C GLU A 46 -13.20 8.21 6.47
N ASP A 47 -12.34 7.50 5.75
CA ASP A 47 -12.02 7.74 4.34
C ASP A 47 -11.74 6.43 3.61
N GLU A 48 -12.72 5.98 2.83
CA GLU A 48 -12.62 4.71 2.13
C GLU A 48 -11.64 4.69 0.94
N HIS A 49 -11.17 5.85 0.54
CA HIS A 49 -10.23 5.97 -0.57
C HIS A 49 -8.79 6.14 -0.07
N THR A 50 -8.57 6.16 1.25
CA THR A 50 -7.25 6.07 1.87
C THR A 50 -7.01 4.65 2.39
N TRP A 51 -6.05 3.94 1.78
CA TRP A 51 -5.76 2.54 2.08
C TRP A 51 -4.29 2.16 1.77
N ILE A 52 -3.86 1.06 2.38
CA ILE A 52 -2.58 0.40 2.12
C ILE A 52 -2.88 -1.03 1.68
N LEU A 53 -2.32 -1.47 0.55
CA LEU A 53 -2.37 -2.84 0.05
C LEU A 53 -0.94 -3.35 -0.18
N ALA A 54 -0.64 -4.55 0.27
CA ALA A 54 0.68 -5.16 0.12
C ALA A 54 0.56 -6.62 -0.31
N GLU A 55 1.43 -7.05 -1.22
CA GLU A 55 1.59 -8.44 -1.65
C GLU A 55 2.68 -9.13 -0.82
N SER A 56 2.31 -10.16 -0.07
CA SER A 56 3.16 -10.80 0.94
C SER A 56 3.40 -12.30 0.69
N SER A 57 2.98 -12.82 -0.46
CA SER A 57 3.07 -14.26 -0.77
C SER A 57 4.42 -14.64 -1.37
N GLU A 58 5.15 -15.56 -0.73
CA GLU A 58 6.37 -16.18 -1.26
C GLU A 58 6.09 -17.22 -2.36
N GLU A 59 4.84 -17.70 -2.47
CA GLU A 59 4.49 -18.80 -3.37
C GLU A 59 4.52 -18.43 -4.86
N PHE A 60 4.52 -17.13 -5.17
CA PHE A 60 4.48 -16.63 -6.54
C PHE A 60 5.78 -15.92 -6.89
N GLU A 61 6.48 -16.43 -7.91
CA GLU A 61 7.61 -15.75 -8.52
C GLU A 61 7.17 -14.40 -9.12
N GLY A 62 7.95 -13.35 -8.86
CA GLY A 62 7.74 -12.02 -9.40
C GLY A 62 8.08 -10.92 -8.41
N SER A 63 7.88 -9.67 -8.83
CA SER A 63 8.06 -8.52 -7.94
C SER A 63 6.85 -8.37 -7.03
N HIS A 64 7.06 -8.28 -5.72
CA HIS A 64 6.02 -7.93 -4.76
C HIS A 64 5.76 -6.43 -4.78
N TRP A 65 4.56 -6.03 -4.39
CA TRP A 65 4.11 -4.65 -4.46
C TRP A 65 3.54 -4.16 -3.14
N LEU A 66 3.96 -2.97 -2.76
CA LEU A 66 3.25 -2.13 -1.80
C LEU A 66 2.56 -1.01 -2.58
N ILE A 67 1.25 -0.90 -2.41
CA ILE A 67 0.41 0.13 -3.01
C ILE A 67 -0.26 0.91 -1.89
N VAL A 68 -0.12 2.23 -1.92
CA VAL A 68 -0.77 3.11 -0.95
C VAL A 68 -1.58 4.13 -1.73
N GLN A 69 -2.86 4.26 -1.39
CA GLN A 69 -3.69 5.37 -1.85
C GLN A 69 -4.00 6.27 -0.66
N CYS A 70 -3.88 7.58 -0.84
CA CYS A 70 -4.23 8.54 0.19
C CYS A 70 -4.84 9.80 -0.38
N SER A 71 -5.56 10.53 0.46
CA SER A 71 -6.00 11.89 0.15
C SER A 71 -4.82 12.87 0.10
N GLU A 72 -5.08 14.09 -0.36
CA GLU A 72 -4.11 15.19 -0.38
C GLU A 72 -3.49 15.49 1.00
N ARG A 73 -4.20 15.18 2.09
CA ARG A 73 -3.74 15.37 3.48
C ARG A 73 -2.42 14.65 3.77
N ASP A 74 -2.30 13.39 3.32
CA ASP A 74 -1.17 12.51 3.67
C ASP A 74 -0.17 12.38 2.50
N ARG A 75 -0.44 13.04 1.37
CA ARG A 75 0.28 12.89 0.09
C ARG A 75 1.78 13.10 0.23
N ASP A 76 2.19 14.22 0.85
CA ASP A 76 3.61 14.59 0.91
C ASP A 76 4.42 13.66 1.81
N GLU A 77 3.84 13.18 2.91
CA GLU A 77 4.50 12.26 3.83
C GLU A 77 4.64 10.87 3.21
N ILE A 78 3.57 10.36 2.59
CA ILE A 78 3.60 9.07 1.88
C ILE A 78 4.60 9.12 0.72
N GLU A 79 4.60 10.19 -0.09
CA GLU A 79 5.55 10.32 -1.19
C GLU A 79 7.01 10.29 -0.69
N GLN A 80 7.33 11.07 0.34
CA GLN A 80 8.67 11.12 0.91
C GLN A 80 9.11 9.74 1.43
N ALA A 81 8.22 9.04 2.14
CA ALA A 81 8.50 7.73 2.67
C ALA A 81 8.69 6.68 1.57
N MET A 82 7.85 6.67 0.54
CA MET A 82 7.98 5.75 -0.60
C MET A 82 9.27 6.01 -1.38
N ARG A 83 9.65 7.28 -1.60
CA ARG A 83 10.93 7.65 -2.24
C ARG A 83 12.14 7.24 -1.40
N PHE A 84 12.05 7.39 -0.07
CA PHE A 84 13.08 6.93 0.84
C PHE A 84 13.29 5.42 0.72
N TRP A 85 12.20 4.64 0.81
CA TRP A 85 12.27 3.18 0.70
C TRP A 85 12.76 2.71 -0.67
N HIS A 86 12.27 3.32 -1.75
CA HIS A 86 12.78 3.06 -3.08
C HIS A 86 14.31 3.27 -3.15
N LYS A 87 14.82 4.38 -2.61
CA LYS A 87 16.27 4.64 -2.55
C LYS A 87 17.01 3.60 -1.73
N VAL A 88 16.49 3.20 -0.57
CA VAL A 88 17.10 2.17 0.30
C VAL A 88 17.20 0.83 -0.45
N LEU A 89 16.11 0.39 -1.09
CA LEU A 89 16.06 -0.84 -1.88
C LEU A 89 17.07 -0.81 -3.04
N ARG A 90 17.16 0.31 -3.77
CA ARG A 90 18.16 0.47 -4.85
C ARG A 90 19.60 0.39 -4.32
N LEU A 91 19.85 0.89 -3.10
CA LEU A 91 21.16 0.82 -2.46
C LEU A 91 21.51 -0.56 -1.93
N SER A 92 20.52 -1.39 -1.57
CA SER A 92 20.72 -2.78 -1.17
C SER A 92 20.93 -3.74 -2.35
N GLY A 93 20.85 -3.24 -3.59
CA GLY A 93 21.03 -4.03 -4.81
C GLY A 93 19.73 -4.46 -5.47
N GLU A 94 18.58 -4.10 -4.90
CA GLU A 94 17.27 -4.47 -5.44
C GLU A 94 16.90 -3.65 -6.67
N ASN A 95 16.25 -4.30 -7.64
CA ASN A 95 15.66 -3.61 -8.78
C ASN A 95 14.26 -3.09 -8.45
N SER A 96 14.18 -2.21 -7.45
CA SER A 96 12.92 -1.57 -7.06
C SER A 96 12.43 -0.61 -8.15
N GLU A 97 11.12 -0.59 -8.36
CA GLU A 97 10.35 0.29 -9.24
C GLU A 97 9.44 1.17 -8.38
N PHE A 98 9.30 2.45 -8.74
CA PHE A 98 8.43 3.38 -8.01
C PHE A 98 7.58 4.19 -9.00
N HIS A 99 6.27 4.22 -8.76
CA HIS A 99 5.30 4.97 -9.55
C HIS A 99 4.38 5.79 -8.65
N MET A 100 3.96 6.95 -9.16
CA MET A 100 3.00 7.84 -8.52
C MET A 100 1.95 8.26 -9.53
N PHE A 101 0.70 8.23 -9.12
CA PHE A 101 -0.45 8.58 -9.94
C PHE A 101 -1.36 9.56 -9.18
N GLU A 102 -1.78 10.63 -9.83
CA GLU A 102 -2.91 11.45 -9.38
C GLU A 102 -4.20 10.79 -9.86
N ARG A 103 -5.14 10.58 -8.94
CA ARG A 103 -6.43 9.92 -9.17
C ARG A 103 -7.54 10.95 -9.01
N ASP A 104 -8.32 11.06 -10.08
CA ASP A 104 -9.57 11.79 -10.12
C ASP A 104 -10.68 10.75 -10.32
N PHE A 105 -11.52 10.54 -9.31
CA PHE A 105 -12.51 9.44 -9.27
C PHE A 105 -13.57 9.50 -10.39
N ASN A 106 -13.55 10.53 -11.23
CA ASN A 106 -14.53 10.79 -12.28
C ASN A 106 -14.09 10.37 -13.70
N LYS A 107 -12.94 9.72 -13.91
CA LYS A 107 -12.48 9.34 -15.26
C LYS A 107 -12.11 7.86 -15.38
N ASN A 108 -12.67 7.23 -16.42
CA ASN A 108 -12.50 5.83 -16.84
C ASN A 108 -11.09 5.29 -16.56
N ASP A 109 -11.02 4.41 -15.56
CA ASP A 109 -9.81 3.84 -15.00
C ASP A 109 -9.07 2.93 -15.98
N GLN A 110 -7.75 3.17 -16.09
CA GLN A 110 -6.79 2.18 -16.56
C GLN A 110 -6.77 0.97 -15.61
N PRO A 111 -6.24 -0.20 -16.02
CA PRO A 111 -6.09 -1.32 -15.10
C PRO A 111 -5.15 -0.94 -13.94
N LEU A 112 -5.74 -0.69 -12.77
CA LEU A 112 -5.04 -0.34 -11.54
C LEU A 112 -4.24 -1.56 -11.10
N ARG A 113 -2.96 -1.39 -10.71
CA ARG A 113 -2.09 -2.52 -10.32
C ARG A 113 -2.74 -3.41 -9.25
N TYR A 114 -3.46 -2.82 -8.30
CA TYR A 114 -4.19 -3.59 -7.28
C TYR A 114 -5.30 -4.48 -7.88
N GLN A 115 -5.98 -4.07 -8.96
CA GLN A 115 -6.95 -4.93 -9.64
C GLN A 115 -6.25 -6.15 -10.26
N LYS A 116 -5.06 -5.95 -10.84
CA LYS A 116 -4.25 -7.06 -11.36
C LYS A 116 -3.81 -8.01 -10.24
N LEU A 117 -3.44 -7.48 -9.07
CA LEU A 117 -3.12 -8.30 -7.89
C LEU A 117 -4.33 -9.10 -7.42
N LEU A 118 -5.49 -8.46 -7.26
CA LEU A 118 -6.74 -9.15 -6.90
C LEU A 118 -7.06 -10.29 -7.87
N THR A 119 -6.94 -10.05 -9.19
CA THR A 119 -7.10 -11.10 -10.20
C THR A 119 -6.05 -12.20 -10.09
N LYS A 120 -4.76 -11.86 -9.91
CA LYS A 120 -3.66 -12.82 -9.73
C LYS A 120 -3.94 -13.80 -8.59
N TYR A 121 -4.45 -13.29 -7.46
CA TYR A 121 -4.72 -14.08 -6.27
C TYR A 121 -6.15 -14.65 -6.20
N ASN A 122 -6.97 -14.46 -7.24
CA ASN A 122 -8.38 -14.84 -7.26
C ASN A 122 -9.15 -14.36 -6.01
N LYS A 123 -8.88 -13.12 -5.59
CA LYS A 123 -9.53 -12.46 -4.45
C LYS A 123 -10.25 -11.22 -4.94
N ASN A 124 -11.26 -10.79 -4.21
CA ASN A 124 -11.92 -9.51 -4.37
C ASN A 124 -11.63 -8.58 -3.17
N TRP A 125 -11.93 -7.30 -3.35
CA TRP A 125 -11.60 -6.26 -2.36
C TRP A 125 -12.17 -6.54 -0.97
N ASN A 126 -13.42 -7.01 -0.90
CA ASN A 126 -14.12 -7.25 0.36
C ASN A 126 -13.56 -8.44 1.14
N GLU A 127 -12.85 -9.37 0.48
CA GLU A 127 -12.22 -10.51 1.14
C GLU A 127 -10.94 -10.12 1.88
N ILE A 128 -10.22 -9.11 1.40
CA ILE A 128 -8.91 -8.74 1.94
C ILE A 128 -8.93 -7.48 2.79
N ILE A 129 -9.89 -6.59 2.57
CA ILE A 129 -9.91 -5.28 3.21
C ILE A 129 -10.25 -5.40 4.70
N ARG A 130 -9.45 -4.72 5.52
CA ARG A 130 -9.74 -4.50 6.95
C ARG A 130 -9.94 -3.02 7.24
N VAL A 131 -10.84 -2.72 8.16
CA VAL A 131 -10.98 -1.35 8.70
C VAL A 131 -9.83 -1.09 9.68
N GLY A 132 -9.04 -0.06 9.38
CA GLY A 132 -7.90 0.37 10.16
C GLY A 132 -8.35 1.08 11.43
N LYS A 133 -7.85 0.62 12.58
CA LYS A 133 -8.06 1.29 13.86
C LYS A 133 -6.98 2.34 14.08
N GLU A 134 -7.33 3.50 14.63
CA GLU A 134 -6.32 4.53 14.93
C GLU A 134 -5.33 4.04 16.01
N MET A 135 -4.03 4.33 15.85
CA MET A 135 -3.01 3.93 16.84
C MET A 135 -3.06 4.76 18.14
N VAL A 136 -3.46 6.03 18.05
CA VAL A 136 -3.55 6.94 19.20
C VAL A 136 -4.91 7.65 19.14
N PRO A 137 -5.73 7.64 20.20
CA PRO A 137 -6.99 8.36 20.21
C PRO A 137 -6.74 9.87 20.13
N LYS A 138 -7.57 10.58 19.33
CA LYS A 138 -7.63 12.04 19.30
C LYS A 138 -7.76 12.57 20.73
N ARG A 139 -6.74 13.29 21.22
CA ARG A 139 -6.85 14.11 22.43
C ARG A 139 -7.31 15.51 22.05
#